data_AF-A0A653Y9X9-F1
#
_entry.id   AF-A0A653Y9X9-F1
#
_cell.length_a   1.000
_cell.length_b   1.000
_cell.length_c   1.000
_cell.angle_alpha   90.00
_cell.angle_beta   90.00
_cell.angle_gamma   90.00
#
_symmetry.space_group_name_H-M   'P 1'
#
loop_
_entity.id
_entity.type
_entity.pdbx_description
1 polymer ?
#
loop_
_entity_poly.entity_id
_entity_poly.type
_entity_poly.pdbx_seq_one_letter_code
_entity_poly.pdbx_strand_id
1 'polypeptide(L)'
;MTDEPTGAISLEHGDVLTDRSAEVARIWVTDGAGASVWINAGVLGDAQVFGYLMADTIRHAARAYAANYGMTENEALQAIVAGLSEQLREQATEITTIQNGSLN
;
A
#
# COMPACT_ATOMS: atom_id res chain seq x y z
N MET A 1 -5.59 15.25 21.35
CA MET A 1 -5.83 14.92 19.94
C MET A 1 -4.45 14.76 19.34
N THR A 2 -4.03 13.56 18.99
CA THR A 2 -2.78 13.38 18.23
C THR A 2 -3.09 13.78 16.81
N ASP A 3 -2.49 14.88 16.36
CA ASP A 3 -2.63 15.34 14.98
C ASP A 3 -2.18 14.22 14.02
N GLU A 4 -2.91 14.05 12.92
CA GLU A 4 -2.53 13.07 11.89
C GLU A 4 -1.18 13.42 11.28
N PRO A 5 -0.37 12.43 10.85
CA PRO A 5 0.90 12.71 10.18
C PRO A 5 0.69 13.56 8.91
N THR A 6 1.71 14.35 8.57
CA THR A 6 1.67 15.21 7.38
C THR A 6 1.39 14.39 6.12
N GLY A 7 0.45 14.86 5.29
CA GLY A 7 0.09 14.20 4.03
C GLY A 7 -0.87 13.01 4.19
N ALA A 8 -1.52 12.86 5.35
CA ALA A 8 -2.62 11.91 5.52
C ALA A 8 -3.64 12.07 4.39
N ILE A 9 -3.94 10.98 3.68
CA ILE A 9 -4.93 10.97 2.60
C ILE A 9 -6.31 11.11 3.25
N SER A 10 -6.94 12.27 3.05
CA SER A 10 -8.29 12.54 3.57
C SER A 10 -9.33 11.63 2.91
N LEU A 11 -10.25 11.11 3.73
CA LEU A 11 -11.42 10.37 3.24
C LEU A 11 -12.46 11.28 2.56
N GLU A 12 -12.37 12.60 2.76
CA GLU A 12 -13.36 13.58 2.29
C GLU A 12 -13.55 13.58 0.77
N HIS A 13 -12.51 13.20 0.01
CA HIS A 13 -12.52 13.17 -1.46
C HIS A 13 -12.36 11.75 -2.03
N GLY A 14 -12.45 10.72 -1.18
CA GLY A 14 -12.42 9.32 -1.59
C GLY A 14 -13.77 8.81 -2.08
N ASP A 15 -13.80 7.56 -2.55
CA ASP A 15 -15.06 6.85 -2.78
C ASP A 15 -15.92 6.81 -1.50
N VAL A 16 -17.23 6.65 -1.67
CA VAL A 16 -18.17 6.56 -0.54
C VAL A 16 -17.90 5.29 0.26
N LEU A 17 -17.19 5.46 1.38
CA LEU A 17 -17.05 4.40 2.39
C LEU A 17 -18.36 4.26 3.17
N THR A 18 -18.72 3.02 3.47
CA THR A 18 -19.92 2.69 4.27
C THR A 18 -19.51 2.13 5.62
N ASP A 19 -20.48 1.88 6.49
CA ASP A 19 -20.29 1.13 7.73
C ASP A 19 -19.76 -0.31 7.53
N ARG A 20 -19.78 -0.81 6.29
CA ARG A 20 -19.21 -2.10 5.88
C ARG A 20 -17.78 -2.00 5.32
N SER A 21 -17.24 -0.79 5.21
CA SER A 21 -15.85 -0.59 4.76
C SER A 21 -14.89 -0.82 5.93
N ALA A 22 -13.74 -1.44 5.67
CA ALA A 22 -12.70 -1.68 6.65
C ALA A 22 -11.34 -1.28 6.10
N GLU A 23 -10.50 -0.68 6.96
CA GLU A 23 -9.11 -0.37 6.61
C GLU A 23 -8.28 -1.66 6.61
N VAL A 24 -7.69 -2.00 5.45
CA VAL A 24 -6.85 -3.20 5.30
C VAL A 24 -5.39 -2.90 5.59
N ALA A 25 -4.91 -1.74 5.11
CA ALA A 25 -3.52 -1.35 5.20
C ALA A 25 -3.40 0.17 5.41
N ARG A 26 -2.42 0.57 6.21
CA ARG A 26 -1.98 1.95 6.36
C ARG A 26 -0.47 2.01 6.17
N ILE A 27 -0.03 2.78 5.18
CA ILE A 27 1.35 2.81 4.72
C ILE A 27 1.85 4.25 4.76
N TRP A 28 3.00 4.46 5.39
CA TRP A 28 3.69 5.75 5.48
C TRP A 28 5.12 5.62 5.00
N VAL A 29 5.63 6.67 4.36
CA VAL A 29 7.05 6.81 4.03
C VAL A 29 7.64 7.93 4.87
N THR A 30 8.80 7.68 5.47
CA THR A 30 9.59 8.70 6.16
C THR A 30 10.87 8.90 5.36
N ASP A 31 11.15 10.15 5.00
CA ASP A 31 12.35 10.50 4.23
C ASP A 31 13.61 10.00 4.96
N GLY A 32 14.45 9.25 4.24
CA GLY A 32 15.66 8.61 4.76
C GLY A 32 15.46 7.48 5.77
N ALA A 33 14.24 7.13 6.19
CA ALA A 33 13.97 6.14 7.25
C ALA A 33 13.08 4.96 6.83
N GLY A 34 12.70 4.88 5.54
CA GLY A 34 11.95 3.76 4.98
C GLY A 34 10.44 3.86 5.17
N ALA A 35 9.76 2.72 5.15
CA ALA A 35 8.30 2.63 5.23
C ALA A 35 7.82 2.09 6.59
N SER A 36 6.77 2.70 7.13
CA SER A 36 5.98 2.15 8.24
C SER A 36 4.68 1.58 7.68
N VAL A 37 4.49 0.27 7.83
CA VAL A 37 3.34 -0.46 7.27
C VAL A 37 2.57 -1.14 8.38
N TRP A 38 1.27 -0.87 8.45
CA TRP A 38 0.33 -1.59 9.32
C TRP A 38 -0.65 -2.36 8.47
N ILE A 39 -0.83 -3.66 8.77
CA ILE A 39 -1.74 -4.55 8.02
C ILE A 39 -2.73 -5.18 9.00
N ASN A 40 -4.02 -5.02 8.72
CA ASN A 40 -5.07 -5.75 9.43
C ASN A 40 -5.40 -7.04 8.66
N ALA A 41 -4.63 -8.10 8.93
CA ALA A 41 -4.81 -9.40 8.28
C ALA A 41 -6.20 -10.02 8.51
N GLY A 42 -6.88 -9.67 9.60
CA GLY A 42 -8.21 -10.17 9.94
C GLY A 42 -9.33 -9.69 9.00
N VAL A 43 -9.12 -8.59 8.25
CA VAL A 43 -10.15 -8.05 7.34
C VAL A 43 -10.37 -8.95 6.13
N LEU A 44 -9.30 -9.53 5.58
CA LEU A 44 -9.39 -10.37 4.38
C LEU A 44 -9.42 -11.87 4.69
N GLY A 45 -8.86 -12.30 5.83
CA GLY A 45 -8.92 -13.70 6.30
C GLY A 45 -8.12 -14.72 5.47
N ASP A 46 -7.68 -14.36 4.26
CA ASP A 46 -6.92 -15.20 3.34
C ASP A 46 -5.79 -14.40 2.67
N ALA A 47 -4.57 -14.94 2.73
CA ALA A 47 -3.38 -14.34 2.13
C ALA A 47 -3.47 -14.25 0.59
N GLN A 48 -4.16 -15.20 -0.06
CA GLN A 48 -4.40 -15.15 -1.50
C GLN A 48 -5.30 -13.96 -1.88
N VAL A 49 -6.32 -13.68 -1.07
CA VAL A 49 -7.20 -12.52 -1.24
C VAL A 49 -6.44 -11.21 -1.03
N PHE A 50 -5.52 -11.17 -0.06
CA PHE A 50 -4.60 -10.04 0.08
C PHE A 50 -3.74 -9.83 -1.17
N GLY A 51 -3.26 -10.91 -1.79
CA GLY A 51 -2.55 -10.85 -3.07
C GLY A 51 -3.38 -10.22 -4.19
N TYR A 52 -4.68 -10.54 -4.28
CA TYR A 52 -5.59 -9.91 -5.25
C TYR A 52 -5.77 -8.41 -4.99
N LEU A 53 -5.97 -8.02 -3.73
CA LEU A 53 -6.03 -6.61 -3.35
C LEU A 53 -4.75 -5.85 -3.76
N MET A 54 -3.57 -6.45 -3.56
CA MET A 54 -2.31 -5.81 -3.95
C MET A 54 -2.20 -5.64 -5.45
N ALA A 55 -2.64 -6.63 -6.25
CA ALA A 55 -2.65 -6.51 -7.71
C ALA A 55 -3.55 -5.34 -8.17
N ASP A 56 -4.75 -5.20 -7.61
CA ASP A 56 -5.64 -4.09 -7.93
C ASP A 56 -5.06 -2.74 -7.49
N THR A 57 -4.45 -2.69 -6.31
CA THR A 57 -3.77 -1.49 -5.80
C THR A 57 -2.65 -1.03 -6.72
N ILE A 58 -1.82 -1.97 -7.22
CA ILE A 58 -0.72 -1.67 -8.15
C ILE A 58 -1.25 -1.11 -9.48
N ARG A 59 -2.39 -1.60 -9.98
CA ARG A 59 -3.02 -1.07 -11.19
C ARG A 59 -3.52 0.36 -10.99
N HIS A 60 -4.08 0.67 -9.82
CA HIS A 60 -4.44 2.05 -9.47
C HIS A 60 -3.21 2.94 -9.35
N ALA A 61 -2.12 2.44 -8.77
CA ALA A 61 -0.85 3.16 -8.71
C ALA A 61 -0.31 3.46 -10.11
N ALA A 62 -0.34 2.49 -11.03
CA ALA A 62 0.08 2.71 -12.42
C ALA A 62 -0.69 3.84 -13.09
N ARG A 63 -2.02 3.91 -12.89
CA ARG A 63 -2.85 5.02 -13.39
C ARG A 63 -2.47 6.37 -12.77
N ALA A 64 -2.22 6.41 -11.46
CA ALA A 64 -1.81 7.63 -10.78
C ALA A 64 -0.43 8.13 -11.26
N TYR A 65 0.54 7.22 -11.43
CA TYR A 65 1.87 7.55 -11.94
C TYR A 65 1.85 8.01 -13.40
N ALA A 66 1.06 7.33 -14.25
CA ALA A 66 0.86 7.76 -15.63
C ALA A 66 0.37 9.21 -15.70
N ALA A 67 -0.64 9.57 -14.90
CA ALA A 67 -1.18 10.92 -14.85
C ALA A 67 -0.17 11.95 -14.33
N ASN A 68 0.58 11.63 -13.28
CA ASN A 68 1.50 12.58 -12.63
C ASN A 68 2.80 12.79 -13.39
N TYR A 69 3.29 11.77 -14.11
CA TYR A 69 4.63 11.80 -14.72
C TYR A 69 4.64 11.76 -16.25
N GLY A 70 3.47 11.82 -16.89
CA GLY A 70 3.37 11.90 -18.36
C GLY A 70 3.83 10.63 -19.08
N MET A 71 3.73 9.48 -18.43
CA MET A 71 3.99 8.15 -19.01
C MET A 71 2.67 7.42 -19.31
N THR A 72 2.70 6.36 -20.12
CA THR A 72 1.53 5.51 -20.31
C THR A 72 1.27 4.64 -19.08
N GLU A 73 0.01 4.24 -18.86
CA GLU A 73 -0.35 3.32 -17.77
C GLU A 73 0.41 1.99 -17.86
N ASN A 74 0.70 1.51 -19.07
CA ASN A 74 1.47 0.29 -19.27
C ASN A 74 2.94 0.46 -18.88
N GLU A 75 3.59 1.56 -19.26
CA GLU A 75 4.97 1.86 -18.83
C GLU A 75 5.06 1.97 -17.31
N ALA A 76 4.12 2.68 -16.69
CA ALA A 76 4.04 2.79 -15.24
C ALA A 76 3.87 1.42 -14.57
N LEU A 77 2.93 0.59 -15.07
CA LEU A 77 2.68 -0.74 -14.54
C LEU A 77 3.91 -1.64 -14.64
N GLN A 78 4.58 -1.65 -15.80
CA GLN A 78 5.80 -2.44 -16.00
C GLN A 78 6.91 -2.01 -15.04
N ALA A 79 7.12 -0.70 -14.87
CA ALA A 79 8.13 -0.17 -13.94
C ALA A 79 7.83 -0.57 -12.48
N ILE A 80 6.58 -0.44 -12.03
CA ILE A 80 6.18 -0.81 -10.67
C ILE A 80 6.34 -2.31 -10.45
N VAL A 81 5.87 -3.14 -11.38
CA VAL A 81 5.95 -4.61 -11.26
C VAL A 81 7.40 -5.10 -11.29
N ALA A 82 8.27 -4.46 -12.08
CA ALA A 82 9.70 -4.78 -12.11
C ALA A 82 10.35 -4.56 -10.74
N GLY A 83 10.20 -3.37 -10.16
CA GLY A 83 10.76 -3.05 -8.84
C GLY A 83 10.17 -3.91 -7.71
N LEU A 84 8.85 -4.18 -7.76
CA LEU A 84 8.20 -5.07 -6.80
C LEU A 84 8.77 -6.50 -6.87
N SER A 85 8.90 -7.03 -8.09
CA SER A 85 9.36 -8.40 -8.30
C SER A 85 10.83 -8.58 -7.91
N GLU A 86 11.66 -7.57 -8.16
CA GLU A 86 13.05 -7.51 -7.71
C GLU A 86 13.11 -7.57 -6.17
N GLN A 87 12.42 -6.66 -5.48
CA GLN A 87 12.44 -6.62 -4.01
C GLN A 87 11.85 -7.87 -3.36
N LEU A 88 10.78 -8.45 -3.91
CA LEU A 88 10.18 -9.69 -3.38
C LEU A 88 11.08 -10.92 -3.55
N ARG A 89 12.02 -10.89 -4.50
CA ARG A 89 13.03 -11.96 -4.70
C ARG A 89 14.24 -11.76 -3.79
N GLU A 90 14.61 -10.51 -3.52
CA GLU A 90 15.74 -10.15 -2.65
C GLU A 90 15.41 -10.20 -1.15
N GLN A 91 14.74 -11.27 -0.67
CA GLN A 91 14.28 -11.44 0.73
C GLN A 91 15.39 -11.46 1.82
N ALA A 92 16.61 -11.02 1.50
CA ALA A 92 17.77 -11.01 2.38
C ALA A 92 17.78 -9.88 3.43
N THR A 93 16.74 -9.05 3.53
CA THR A 93 16.63 -8.01 4.55
C THR A 93 15.50 -8.33 5.53
N GLU A 94 15.79 -8.32 6.84
CA GLU A 94 14.73 -8.32 7.85
C GLU A 94 13.76 -7.17 7.57
N ILE A 95 12.49 -7.48 7.40
CA ILE A 95 11.45 -6.46 7.38
C ILE A 95 11.44 -5.83 8.76
N THR A 96 11.89 -4.58 8.88
CA THR A 96 11.75 -3.81 10.12
C THR A 96 10.29 -3.38 10.26
N THR A 97 9.41 -4.32 10.59
CA THR A 97 8.03 -4.02 10.95
C THR A 97 7.96 -3.68 12.43
N ILE A 98 7.41 -2.52 12.75
CA ILE A 98 7.12 -2.12 14.14
C ILE A 98 5.95 -2.97 14.71
N GLN A 99 5.17 -3.62 13.86
CA GLN A 99 4.08 -4.52 14.24
C GLN A 99 4.53 -5.99 14.23
N ASN A 100 4.56 -6.59 15.42
CA ASN A 100 4.64 -8.05 15.60
C ASN A 100 3.28 -8.70 15.36
N GLY A 101 2.77 -8.73 14.13
CA GLY A 101 1.73 -9.64 13.59
C GLY A 101 0.46 -9.97 14.40
N SER A 102 0.22 -9.40 15.57
CA SER A 102 -0.91 -9.66 16.45
C SER A 102 -1.61 -8.33 16.71
N LEU A 103 -2.67 -8.07 15.95
CA LEU A 103 -3.71 -7.17 16.41
C LEU A 103 -4.67 -8.03 17.23
N ASN A 104 -4.86 -7.64 18.50
CA ASN A 104 -5.74 -8.28 19.47
C ASN A 104 -7.16 -8.52 18.91
#